data_AF-A0A4P5TUU5-F1
#
_entry.id   AF-A0A4P5TUU5-F1
#
_cell.length_a   1.000
_cell.length_b   1.000
_cell.length_c   1.000
_cell.angle_alpha   90.00
_cell.angle_beta   90.00
_cell.angle_gamma   90.00
#
_symmetry.space_group_name_H-M   'P 1'
#
loop_
_entity.id
_entity.type
_entity.pdbx_description
1 polymer ?
#
loop_
_entity_poly.entity_id
_entity_poly.type
_entity_poly.pdbx_seq_one_letter_code
_entity_poly.pdbx_strand_id
1 'polypeptide(L)'
;MKQFFKDHGDIILKPLDGMGGKNIFRVSEFEKNLNVILEIMTNHGHQMIMAQQYIPDIKLGDKRIVIIEGNPFPYALARIPMEGETRGNLASGGQGVAQALSKRDLEIATIVGKKLLSEGLHFVGIDVIGNFLTEINVTSPTGIVELFEQTKQNPAELIINALH
;
A
#
# COMPACT_ATOMS: atom_id res chain seq x y z
N MET A 1 -10.40 10.41 -16.25
CA MET A 1 -10.48 8.94 -16.25
C MET A 1 -10.18 8.32 -17.61
N LYS A 2 -11.02 8.51 -18.64
CA LYS A 2 -10.78 7.90 -19.98
C LYS A 2 -9.44 8.31 -20.59
N GLN A 3 -9.04 9.57 -20.44
CA GLN A 3 -7.71 10.03 -20.88
C GLN A 3 -6.58 9.30 -20.13
N PHE A 4 -6.65 9.24 -18.79
CA PHE A 4 -5.68 8.50 -17.99
C PHE A 4 -5.58 7.01 -18.38
N PHE A 5 -6.71 6.35 -18.65
CA PHE A 5 -6.71 4.98 -19.16
C PHE A 5 -6.01 4.87 -20.53
N LYS A 6 -6.26 5.81 -21.43
CA LYS A 6 -5.60 5.86 -22.74
C LYS A 6 -4.09 6.08 -22.62
N ASP A 7 -3.65 6.87 -21.65
CA ASP A 7 -2.24 7.19 -21.44
C ASP A 7 -1.45 6.03 -20.82
N HIS A 8 -2.09 5.22 -19.97
CA HIS A 8 -1.43 4.14 -19.22
C HIS A 8 -1.73 2.71 -19.72
N GLY A 9 -2.86 2.47 -20.40
CA GLY A 9 -3.27 1.18 -20.95
C GLY A 9 -3.67 0.10 -19.93
N ASP A 10 -3.12 0.16 -18.72
CA ASP A 10 -3.42 -0.76 -17.61
C ASP A 10 -3.45 0.01 -16.29
N ILE A 11 -4.62 0.02 -15.65
CA ILE A 11 -4.88 0.85 -14.47
C ILE A 11 -5.54 0.06 -13.35
N ILE A 12 -5.36 0.56 -12.14
CA ILE A 12 -6.07 0.16 -10.94
C ILE A 12 -7.09 1.25 -10.60
N LEU A 13 -8.34 0.85 -10.40
CA LEU A 13 -9.41 1.68 -9.84
C LEU A 13 -9.68 1.25 -8.40
N LYS A 14 -9.75 2.21 -7.48
CA LYS A 14 -10.05 1.96 -6.07
C LYS A 14 -10.91 3.07 -5.44
N PRO A 15 -11.80 2.76 -4.49
CA PRO A 15 -12.51 3.77 -3.69
C PRO A 15 -11.53 4.53 -2.77
N LEU A 16 -11.93 5.70 -2.30
CA LEU A 16 -11.11 6.54 -1.40
C LEU A 16 -11.27 6.20 0.09
N ASP A 17 -12.37 5.54 0.45
CA ASP A 17 -12.79 5.23 1.83
C ASP A 17 -12.68 3.74 2.17
N GLY A 18 -12.13 2.92 1.25
CA GLY A 18 -11.97 1.49 1.44
C GLY A 18 -10.67 1.13 2.18
N MET A 19 -10.70 -0.01 2.89
CA MET A 19 -9.51 -0.67 3.45
C MET A 19 -9.46 -2.14 3.02
N GLY A 20 -8.28 -2.76 3.07
CA GLY A 20 -8.13 -4.21 2.89
C GLY A 20 -8.40 -4.71 1.46
N GLY A 21 -8.40 -3.83 0.46
CA GLY A 21 -8.50 -4.21 -0.94
C GLY A 21 -9.91 -4.53 -1.43
N LYS A 22 -10.94 -4.10 -0.70
CA LYS A 22 -12.32 -4.15 -1.16
C LYS A 22 -12.50 -3.20 -2.35
N ASN A 23 -13.21 -3.67 -3.38
CA ASN A 23 -13.53 -2.91 -4.60
C ASN A 23 -12.31 -2.35 -5.35
N ILE A 24 -11.18 -3.07 -5.34
CA ILE A 24 -10.05 -2.80 -6.23
C ILE A 24 -10.27 -3.54 -7.54
N PHE A 25 -10.22 -2.82 -8.66
CA PHE A 25 -10.37 -3.37 -10.00
C PHE A 25 -9.14 -3.04 -10.84
N ARG A 26 -8.60 -4.06 -11.52
CA ARG A 26 -7.63 -3.86 -12.60
C ARG A 26 -8.40 -3.77 -13.91
N VAL A 27 -8.13 -2.72 -14.68
CA VAL A 27 -8.70 -2.50 -16.01
C VAL A 27 -7.54 -2.41 -16.99
N SER A 28 -7.39 -3.43 -17.82
CA SER A 28 -6.40 -3.46 -18.90
C SER A 28 -7.04 -3.06 -20.23
N GLU A 29 -6.21 -2.88 -21.26
CA GLU A 29 -6.64 -2.59 -22.63
C GLU A 29 -7.63 -3.63 -23.22
N PHE A 30 -7.66 -4.85 -22.67
CA PHE A 30 -8.59 -5.90 -23.08
C PHE A 30 -9.96 -5.81 -22.40
N GLU A 31 -10.11 -4.99 -21.37
CA GLU A 31 -11.35 -4.84 -20.61
C GLU A 31 -12.36 -3.97 -21.39
N LYS A 32 -13.47 -4.59 -21.77
CA LYS A 32 -14.53 -3.94 -22.56
C LYS A 32 -15.51 -3.16 -21.69
N ASN A 33 -15.51 -3.40 -20.37
CA ASN A 33 -16.53 -2.89 -19.46
C ASN A 33 -16.10 -1.63 -18.69
N LEU A 34 -15.08 -0.90 -19.14
CA LEU A 34 -14.58 0.30 -18.44
C LEU A 34 -15.72 1.27 -18.05
N ASN A 35 -16.66 1.57 -18.95
CA ASN A 35 -17.76 2.50 -18.64
C ASN A 35 -18.64 1.98 -17.50
N VAL A 36 -19.01 0.69 -17.52
CA VAL A 36 -19.87 0.07 -16.49
C VAL A 36 -19.15 0.00 -15.15
N ILE A 37 -17.86 -0.37 -15.16
CA ILE A 37 -17.03 -0.36 -13.94
C ILE A 37 -17.01 1.04 -13.34
N LEU A 38 -16.81 2.08 -14.15
CA LEU A 38 -16.83 3.46 -13.68
C LEU A 38 -18.19 3.88 -13.14
N GLU A 39 -19.29 3.54 -13.81
CA GLU A 39 -20.64 3.84 -13.34
C GLU A 39 -20.91 3.22 -11.98
N ILE A 40 -20.57 1.94 -11.78
CA ILE A 40 -20.76 1.24 -10.51
C ILE A 40 -19.86 1.84 -9.42
N MET A 41 -18.56 1.96 -9.69
CA MET A 41 -17.59 2.40 -8.69
C MET A 41 -17.79 3.86 -8.27
N THR A 42 -18.26 4.72 -9.17
CA THR A 42 -18.54 6.13 -8.87
C THR A 42 -19.96 6.34 -8.36
N ASN A 43 -20.77 5.29 -8.17
CA ASN A 43 -22.19 5.41 -7.86
C ASN A 43 -22.90 6.40 -8.83
N HIS A 44 -22.77 6.15 -10.12
CA HIS A 44 -23.25 7.01 -11.21
C HIS A 44 -22.77 8.47 -11.09
N GLY A 45 -21.50 8.68 -10.69
CA GLY A 45 -20.88 9.99 -10.56
C GLY A 45 -21.04 10.68 -9.20
N HIS A 46 -21.71 10.06 -8.23
CA HIS A 46 -21.93 10.62 -6.89
C HIS A 46 -20.80 10.33 -5.89
N GLN A 47 -19.82 9.50 -6.26
CA GLN A 47 -18.69 9.14 -5.40
C GLN A 47 -17.37 9.25 -6.16
N MET A 48 -16.36 9.77 -5.47
CA MET A 48 -15.01 9.87 -6.00
C MET A 48 -14.28 8.53 -5.89
N ILE A 49 -13.48 8.24 -6.91
CA ILE A 49 -12.58 7.08 -6.94
C ILE A 49 -11.19 7.53 -7.36
N MET A 50 -10.19 6.72 -7.06
CA MET A 50 -8.82 6.91 -7.51
C MET A 50 -8.51 5.97 -8.68
N ALA A 51 -7.79 6.49 -9.68
CA ALA A 51 -7.11 5.69 -10.68
C ALA A 51 -5.60 5.80 -10.50
N GLN A 52 -4.92 4.67 -10.58
CA GLN A 52 -3.47 4.56 -10.53
C GLN A 52 -3.01 3.68 -11.69
N GLN A 53 -1.80 3.85 -12.20
CA GLN A 53 -1.23 2.89 -13.14
C GLN A 53 -1.08 1.51 -12.48
N TYR A 54 -1.29 0.43 -13.23
CA TYR A 54 -0.95 -0.89 -12.74
C TYR A 54 0.57 -1.03 -12.61
N ILE A 55 1.04 -1.55 -11.48
CA ILE A 55 2.46 -1.75 -11.22
C ILE A 55 2.75 -3.25 -11.24
N PRO A 56 3.41 -3.80 -12.29
CA PRO A 56 3.67 -5.24 -12.42
C PRO A 56 4.47 -5.86 -11.26
N ASP A 57 5.24 -5.04 -10.55
CA ASP A 57 6.02 -5.47 -9.38
C ASP A 57 5.16 -5.91 -8.19
N ILE A 58 3.83 -5.75 -8.24
CA ILE A 58 2.92 -6.29 -7.22
C ILE A 58 3.07 -7.81 -7.04
N LYS A 59 3.54 -8.53 -8.06
CA LYS A 59 3.89 -9.97 -7.96
C LYS A 59 5.00 -10.26 -6.95
N LEU A 60 5.85 -9.28 -6.64
CA LEU A 60 6.91 -9.35 -5.62
C LEU A 60 6.39 -8.95 -4.23
N GLY A 61 5.14 -8.50 -4.16
CA GLY A 61 4.44 -8.11 -2.95
C GLY A 61 4.24 -6.61 -2.80
N ASP A 62 3.15 -6.27 -2.12
CA ASP A 62 2.89 -4.93 -1.61
C ASP A 62 3.60 -4.77 -0.26
N LYS A 63 4.67 -3.98 -0.23
CA LYS A 63 5.54 -3.80 0.93
C LYS A 63 4.93 -2.82 1.92
N ARG A 64 4.53 -3.31 3.09
CA ARG A 64 4.19 -2.51 4.27
C ARG A 64 5.48 -2.09 4.97
N ILE A 65 5.80 -0.79 4.93
CA ILE A 65 6.90 -0.20 5.69
C ILE A 65 6.30 0.54 6.87
N VAL A 66 6.76 0.19 8.07
CA VAL A 66 6.36 0.88 9.30
C VAL A 66 7.33 2.02 9.59
N ILE A 67 6.79 3.19 9.92
CA ILE A 67 7.52 4.40 10.29
C ILE A 67 7.14 4.75 11.74
N ILE A 68 8.16 4.97 12.57
CA ILE A 68 8.04 5.24 14.01
C ILE A 68 8.86 6.50 14.30
N GLU A 69 8.24 7.53 14.86
CA GLU A 69 8.86 8.85 15.09
C GLU A 69 9.55 9.40 13.84
N GLY A 70 8.89 9.27 12.69
CA GLY A 70 9.44 9.70 11.40
C GLY A 70 10.60 8.86 10.86
N ASN A 71 11.04 7.81 11.58
CA ASN A 71 12.12 6.92 11.16
C ASN A 71 11.55 5.59 10.62
N PRO A 72 11.99 5.12 9.44
CA PRO A 72 11.56 3.82 8.92
C PRO A 72 12.16 2.67 9.72
N PHE A 73 11.33 1.66 10.02
CA PHE A 73 11.81 0.37 10.51
C PHE A 73 12.64 -0.32 9.40
N PRO A 74 13.78 -0.98 9.71
CA PRO A 74 14.73 -1.46 8.70
C PRO A 74 14.22 -2.61 7.81
N TYR A 75 13.03 -3.15 8.10
CA TYR A 75 12.38 -4.19 7.31
C TYR A 75 10.97 -3.76 6.90
N ALA A 76 10.58 -4.13 5.68
CA ALA A 76 9.20 -4.12 5.24
C ALA A 76 8.57 -5.51 5.42
N LEU A 77 7.26 -5.55 5.56
CA LEU A 77 6.48 -6.78 5.38
C LEU A 77 5.93 -6.79 3.96
N ALA A 78 6.56 -7.55 3.07
CA ALA A 78 6.07 -7.75 1.71
C ALA A 78 4.88 -8.71 1.72
N ARG A 79 3.72 -8.24 1.27
CA ARG A 79 2.49 -9.02 1.24
C ARG A 79 2.25 -9.51 -0.19
N ILE A 80 2.59 -10.77 -0.42
CA ILE A 80 2.66 -11.36 -1.77
C ILE A 80 1.28 -11.94 -2.12
N PRO A 81 0.67 -11.54 -3.27
CA PRO A 81 -0.58 -12.13 -3.75
C PRO A 81 -0.47 -13.64 -3.97
N MET A 82 -1.56 -14.37 -3.76
CA MET A 82 -1.63 -15.76 -4.22
C MET A 82 -1.64 -15.84 -5.75
N GLU A 83 -1.17 -16.95 -6.30
CA GLU A 83 -1.18 -17.18 -7.75
C GLU A 83 -2.61 -17.09 -8.30
N GLY A 84 -2.83 -16.22 -9.29
CA GLY A 84 -4.15 -15.93 -9.86
C GLY A 84 -4.93 -14.80 -9.18
N GLU A 85 -4.47 -14.28 -8.03
CA GLU A 85 -5.06 -13.10 -7.40
C GLU A 85 -4.27 -11.82 -7.71
N THR A 86 -4.99 -10.70 -7.89
CA THR A 86 -4.38 -9.39 -8.09
C THR A 86 -4.12 -8.63 -6.78
N ARG A 87 -4.53 -9.19 -5.63
CA ARG A 87 -4.53 -8.51 -4.34
C ARG A 87 -3.43 -9.09 -3.43
N GLY A 88 -2.58 -8.21 -2.89
CA GLY A 88 -1.50 -8.60 -1.98
C GLY A 88 -1.87 -8.59 -0.49
N ASN A 89 -3.09 -8.21 -0.10
CA ASN A 89 -3.38 -7.99 1.33
C ASN A 89 -3.42 -9.29 2.16
N LEU A 90 -2.84 -9.25 3.36
CA LEU A 90 -2.82 -10.37 4.33
C LEU A 90 -4.24 -10.87 4.65
N ALA A 91 -5.23 -9.96 4.69
CA ALA A 91 -6.63 -10.30 4.94
C ALA A 91 -7.27 -11.17 3.84
N SER A 92 -6.63 -11.29 2.68
CA SER A 92 -7.08 -12.11 1.54
C SER A 92 -6.28 -13.41 1.40
N GLY A 93 -5.44 -13.78 2.37
CA GLY A 93 -4.63 -15.00 2.33
C GLY A 93 -3.23 -14.84 1.71
N GLY A 94 -2.81 -13.59 1.44
CA GLY A 94 -1.45 -13.30 1.00
C GLY A 94 -0.40 -13.67 2.06
N GLN A 95 0.77 -14.13 1.60
CA GLN A 95 1.89 -14.46 2.49
C GLN A 95 2.67 -13.18 2.84
N GLY A 96 2.81 -12.90 4.14
CA GLY A 96 3.66 -11.81 4.65
C GLY A 96 5.10 -12.28 4.83
N VAL A 97 6.03 -11.69 4.09
CA VAL A 97 7.47 -12.00 4.17
C VAL A 97 8.24 -10.74 4.57
N ALA A 98 8.98 -10.80 5.66
CA ALA A 98 9.85 -9.71 6.09
C ALA A 98 11.05 -9.60 5.13
N GLN A 99 11.33 -8.38 4.66
CA GLN A 99 12.40 -8.09 3.71
C GLN A 99 13.13 -6.83 4.15
N ALA A 100 14.46 -6.80 4.05
CA ALA A 100 15.22 -5.59 4.32
C ALA A 100 14.82 -4.47 3.35
N LEU A 101 14.74 -3.23 3.83
CA LEU A 101 14.41 -2.10 2.97
C LEU A 101 15.47 -1.91 1.88
N SER A 102 15.03 -1.76 0.63
CA SER A 102 15.93 -1.33 -0.44
C SER A 102 16.31 0.14 -0.27
N LYS A 103 17.32 0.60 -1.02
CA LYS A 103 17.69 2.02 -1.07
C LYS A 103 16.49 2.92 -1.41
N ARG A 104 15.64 2.48 -2.34
CA ARG A 104 14.46 3.25 -2.76
C ARG A 104 13.37 3.25 -1.69
N ASP A 105 13.18 2.14 -0.99
CA ASP A 105 12.24 2.05 0.13
C ASP A 105 12.64 3.01 1.25
N LEU A 106 13.92 3.01 1.63
CA LEU A 106 14.46 3.94 2.62
C LEU A 106 14.26 5.38 2.19
N GLU A 107 14.57 5.72 0.94
CA GLU A 107 14.39 7.08 0.43
C GLU A 107 12.94 7.56 0.55
N ILE A 108 11.97 6.76 0.08
CA ILE A 108 10.54 7.08 0.17
C ILE A 108 10.14 7.23 1.64
N ALA A 109 10.47 6.24 2.47
CA ALA A 109 10.02 6.18 3.85
C ALA A 109 10.63 7.31 4.71
N THR A 110 11.88 7.71 4.46
CA THR A 110 12.50 8.85 5.14
C THR A 110 11.85 10.17 4.75
N ILE A 111 11.55 10.39 3.46
CA ILE A 111 10.87 11.62 3.01
C ILE A 111 9.48 11.71 3.62
N VAL A 112 8.70 10.64 3.52
CA VAL A 112 7.33 10.57 4.04
C VAL A 112 7.33 10.69 5.56
N GLY A 113 8.19 9.93 6.25
CA GLY A 113 8.28 9.92 7.71
C GLY A 113 8.58 11.29 8.29
N LYS A 114 9.54 12.02 7.72
CA LYS A 114 9.84 13.41 8.14
C LYS A 114 8.63 14.33 8.01
N LYS A 115 7.89 14.22 6.90
CA LYS A 115 6.70 15.05 6.66
C LYS A 115 5.58 14.71 7.64
N LEU A 116 5.27 13.44 7.83
CA LEU A 116 4.17 13.00 8.70
C LEU A 116 4.46 13.28 10.18
N LEU A 117 5.71 13.14 10.62
CA LEU A 117 6.11 13.54 11.98
C LEU A 117 5.85 15.04 12.22
N SER A 118 6.12 15.90 11.23
CA SER A 118 5.82 17.35 11.34
C SER A 118 4.33 17.66 11.45
N GLU A 119 3.46 16.69 11.12
CA GLU A 119 2.00 16.77 11.24
C GLU A 119 1.48 16.07 12.51
N GLY A 120 2.37 15.62 13.41
CA GLY A 120 2.01 14.93 14.64
C GLY A 120 1.65 13.45 14.47
N LEU A 121 2.03 12.84 13.34
CA LEU A 121 1.81 11.43 13.08
C LEU A 121 3.06 10.62 13.46
N HIS A 122 3.01 10.06 14.65
CA HIS A 122 4.12 9.35 15.30
C HIS A 122 4.28 7.90 14.83
N PHE A 123 3.17 7.26 14.42
CA PHE A 123 3.14 5.87 13.99
C PHE A 123 2.33 5.73 12.70
N VAL A 124 3.00 5.35 11.62
CA VAL A 124 2.41 5.28 10.28
C VAL A 124 2.88 4.02 9.56
N GLY A 125 2.00 3.41 8.77
CA GLY A 125 2.38 2.41 7.77
C GLY A 125 2.31 3.02 6.38
N ILE A 126 3.31 2.82 5.53
CA ILE A 126 3.22 3.15 4.11
C ILE A 126 3.26 1.88 3.27
N ASP A 127 2.57 1.91 2.15
CA ASP A 127 2.51 0.80 1.20
C ASP A 127 3.31 1.17 -0.05
N VAL A 128 4.24 0.30 -0.43
CA VAL A 128 5.15 0.50 -1.56
C VAL A 128 5.11 -0.72 -2.48
N ILE A 129 4.83 -0.48 -3.76
CA ILE A 129 4.91 -1.50 -4.81
C ILE A 129 6.03 -1.12 -5.78
N GLY A 130 7.00 -2.02 -5.96
CA GLY A 130 8.21 -1.73 -6.73
C GLY A 130 8.93 -0.51 -6.16
N ASN A 131 8.94 0.58 -6.93
CA ASN A 131 9.56 1.87 -6.61
C ASN A 131 8.57 3.00 -6.28
N PHE A 132 7.29 2.68 -6.13
CA PHE A 132 6.21 3.66 -5.99
C PHE A 132 5.50 3.55 -4.64
N LEU A 133 5.29 4.69 -4.00
CA LEU A 133 4.38 4.84 -2.86
C LEU A 133 2.93 4.75 -3.36
N THR A 134 2.14 3.85 -2.81
CA THR A 134 0.75 3.61 -3.25
C THR A 134 -0.30 4.05 -2.23
N GLU A 135 0.05 4.03 -0.94
CA GLU A 135 -0.85 4.39 0.17
C GLU A 135 -0.08 4.84 1.43
N ILE A 136 -0.73 5.67 2.25
CA ILE A 136 -0.26 6.07 3.58
C ILE A 136 -1.37 5.75 4.60
N ASN A 137 -1.07 4.86 5.54
CA ASN A 137 -1.97 4.35 6.57
C ASN A 137 -1.63 4.95 7.93
N VAL A 138 -2.43 5.92 8.39
CA VAL A 138 -2.17 6.73 9.60
C VAL A 138 -3.04 6.36 10.81
N THR A 139 -4.03 5.48 10.65
CA THR A 139 -5.03 5.19 11.69
C THR A 139 -4.66 3.99 12.55
N SER A 140 -4.51 2.81 11.94
CA SER A 140 -4.14 1.57 12.64
C SER A 140 -3.25 0.69 11.74
N PRO A 141 -1.98 1.09 11.52
CA PRO A 141 -1.09 0.32 10.66
C PRO A 141 -0.73 -1.02 11.33
N THR A 142 -0.91 -2.11 10.58
CA THR A 142 -0.65 -3.49 11.00
C THR A 142 0.69 -4.02 10.44
N GLY A 143 1.12 -5.19 10.90
CA GLY A 143 2.31 -5.91 10.39
C GLY A 143 3.48 -6.01 11.36
N ILE A 144 3.40 -5.37 12.53
CA ILE A 144 4.51 -5.34 13.51
C ILE A 144 4.76 -6.69 14.18
N VAL A 145 3.74 -7.54 14.31
CA VAL A 145 3.85 -8.87 14.91
C VAL A 145 4.64 -9.78 13.97
N GLU A 146 4.25 -9.82 12.71
CA GLU A 146 4.89 -10.61 11.66
C GLU A 146 6.34 -10.16 11.44
N LEU A 147 6.59 -8.84 11.47
CA LEU A 147 7.94 -8.29 11.43
C LEU A 147 8.79 -8.78 12.61
N PHE A 148 8.26 -8.71 13.83
CA PHE A 148 8.98 -9.19 15.01
C PHE A 148 9.26 -10.69 14.95
N GLU A 149 8.26 -11.50 14.56
CA GLU A 149 8.40 -12.95 14.47
C GLU A 149 9.49 -13.38 13.50
N GLN A 150 9.61 -12.69 12.36
CA GLN A 150 10.55 -13.03 11.29
C GLN A 150 11.94 -12.39 11.46
N THR A 151 12.03 -11.17 12.00
CA THR A 151 13.29 -10.42 12.10
C THR A 151 13.93 -10.49 13.50
N LYS A 152 13.14 -10.84 14.52
CA LYS A 152 13.50 -10.74 15.95
C LYS A 152 13.86 -9.33 16.42
N GLN A 153 13.59 -8.31 15.62
CA GLN A 153 13.68 -6.90 16.00
C GLN A 153 12.29 -6.41 16.38
N ASN A 154 12.14 -5.77 17.54
CA ASN A 154 10.83 -5.47 18.13
C ASN A 154 10.36 -4.04 17.75
N PRO A 155 9.42 -3.88 16.80
CA PRO A 155 8.92 -2.55 16.46
C PRO A 155 8.08 -1.95 17.59
N ALA A 156 7.44 -2.78 18.42
CA ALA A 156 6.61 -2.31 19.52
C ALA A 156 7.43 -1.60 20.60
N GLU A 157 8.65 -2.07 20.86
CA GLU A 157 9.57 -1.41 21.79
C GLU A 157 9.95 -0.01 21.32
N LEU A 158 10.22 0.16 20.02
CA LEU A 158 10.50 1.47 19.43
C LEU A 158 9.31 2.43 19.57
N ILE A 159 8.08 1.94 19.40
CA ILE A 159 6.85 2.73 19.58
C ILE A 159 6.67 3.13 21.05
N ILE A 160 6.89 2.21 21.99
CA ILE A 160 6.76 2.52 23.42
C ILE A 160 7.81 3.54 23.85
N ASN A 161 9.06 3.36 23.44
CA ASN A 161 10.16 4.27 23.75
C ASN A 161 9.95 5.68 23.16
N ALA A 162 9.19 5.79 22.08
CA ALA A 162 8.83 7.06 21.47
C ALA A 162 7.77 7.87 22.24
N LEU A 163 6.99 7.21 23.11
CA LEU A 163 5.92 7.84 23.90
C LEU A 163 6.41 8.36 25.27
N HIS A 164 7.68 8.14 25.60
CA HIS A 164 8.33 8.50 26.87
C HIS A 164 9.38 9.58 26.68
#